data_AF-X1TKM6-F1
#
_entry.id   AF-X1TKM6-F1
#
_cell.length_a   1.000
_cell.length_b   1.000
_cell.length_c   1.000
_cell.angle_alpha   90.00
_cell.angle_beta   90.00
_cell.angle_gamma   90.00
#
_symmetry.space_group_name_H-M   'P 1'
#
loop_
_entity.id
_entity.type
_entity.pdbx_description
1 polymer ?
#
loop_
_entity_poly.entity_id
_entity_poly.type
_entity_poly.pdbx_seq_one_letter_code
_entity_poly.pdbx_strand_id
1 'polypeptide(L)'
;MITLVNIEDPGLIILPTHRLIKDMSDFNLTTFLEKTEKYFEIKKTDRDNIVKDLAEQKSRVFGFYSSQTAYILKLKSMADMKKILPDRSKDYRDLDVAILHTLLIEDILGIKPENIEGHVRYERSAN
;
A
#
# COMPACT_ATOMS: atom_id res chain seq x y z
N MET A 1 25.89 -7.57 9.36
CA MET A 1 25.64 -9.01 9.51
C MET A 1 24.65 -9.41 8.42
N ILE A 2 25.00 -10.35 7.55
CA ILE A 2 24.11 -10.87 6.51
C ILE A 2 23.85 -12.34 6.84
N THR A 3 22.59 -12.74 6.85
CA THR A 3 22.16 -14.11 7.12
C THR A 3 21.40 -14.63 5.91
N LEU A 4 21.82 -15.78 5.38
CA LEU A 4 21.11 -16.48 4.31
C LEU A 4 20.20 -17.55 4.92
N VAL A 5 18.93 -17.57 4.53
CA VAL A 5 17.92 -18.55 4.98
C VAL A 5 17.23 -19.17 3.77
N ASN A 6 16.81 -20.43 3.88
CA ASN A 6 16.03 -21.08 2.83
C ASN A 6 14.61 -20.47 2.78
N ILE A 7 14.12 -20.14 1.58
CA ILE A 7 12.77 -19.59 1.40
C ILE A 7 11.67 -20.62 1.67
N GLU A 8 11.99 -21.90 1.59
CA GLU A 8 11.07 -23.01 1.86
C GLU A 8 11.11 -23.47 3.33
N ASP A 9 11.86 -22.79 4.19
CA ASP A 9 11.94 -23.14 5.60
C ASP A 9 10.55 -22.98 6.25
N PRO A 10 9.98 -24.03 6.86
CA PRO A 10 8.64 -23.96 7.47
C PRO A 10 8.58 -23.03 8.69
N GLY A 11 9.72 -22.67 9.28
CA GLY A 11 9.85 -21.64 10.31
C GLY A 11 9.96 -20.22 9.75
N LEU A 12 10.09 -20.03 8.42
CA LEU A 12 10.11 -18.72 7.78
C LEU A 12 8.69 -18.17 7.65
N ILE A 13 8.36 -17.21 8.52
CA ILE A 13 7.07 -16.51 8.48
C ILE A 13 7.29 -15.09 7.96
N ILE A 14 6.68 -14.78 6.82
CA ILE A 14 6.63 -13.41 6.28
C ILE A 14 5.35 -12.75 6.79
N LEU A 15 5.50 -11.87 7.77
CA LEU A 15 4.36 -11.11 8.30
C LEU A 15 3.91 -10.02 7.32
N PRO A 16 2.58 -9.79 7.19
CA PRO A 16 2.09 -8.67 6.41
C PRO A 16 2.63 -7.37 7.01
N THR A 17 3.19 -6.53 6.15
CA THR A 17 3.80 -5.28 6.59
C THR A 17 2.80 -4.16 6.43
N HIS A 18 2.08 -3.82 7.51
CA HIS A 18 1.23 -2.65 7.54
C HIS A 18 2.09 -1.38 7.56
N ARG A 19 1.71 -0.37 6.79
CA ARG A 19 2.42 0.92 6.75
C ARG A 19 1.58 1.98 7.44
N LEU A 20 2.06 2.41 8.61
CA LEU A 20 1.48 3.50 9.37
C LEU A 20 2.10 4.82 8.89
N ILE A 21 1.27 5.69 8.32
CA ILE A 21 1.67 7.03 7.91
C ILE A 21 1.55 7.97 9.11
N LYS A 22 2.61 8.71 9.42
CA LYS A 22 2.72 9.66 10.54
C LYS A 22 3.15 11.04 10.07
N ASP A 23 2.95 12.01 10.95
CA ASP A 23 3.48 13.38 10.79
C ASP A 23 3.00 14.08 9.51
N MET A 24 1.74 13.84 9.14
CA MET A 24 1.10 14.50 8.01
C MET A 24 0.25 15.67 8.49
N SER A 25 0.88 16.83 8.69
CA SER A 25 0.21 18.06 9.13
C SER A 25 -0.89 18.53 8.17
N ASP A 26 -0.72 18.29 6.87
CA ASP A 26 -1.63 18.75 5.81
C ASP A 26 -2.50 17.61 5.23
N PHE A 27 -2.63 16.49 5.93
CA PHE A 27 -3.45 15.39 5.43
C PHE A 27 -4.94 15.75 5.43
N ASN A 28 -5.55 15.75 4.25
CA ASN A 28 -6.98 15.87 4.07
C ASN A 28 -7.53 14.60 3.42
N LEU A 29 -8.44 13.91 4.13
CA LEU A 29 -9.04 12.67 3.65
C LEU A 29 -9.80 12.85 2.33
N THR A 30 -10.54 13.95 2.17
CA THR A 30 -11.31 14.21 0.95
C THR A 30 -10.38 14.36 -0.25
N THR A 31 -9.34 15.20 -0.13
CA THR A 31 -8.34 15.38 -1.21
C THR A 31 -7.57 14.09 -1.49
N PHE A 32 -7.28 13.29 -0.46
CA PHE A 32 -6.66 11.98 -0.63
C PHE A 32 -7.56 11.04 -1.45
N LEU A 33 -8.84 10.94 -1.11
CA LEU A 33 -9.78 10.08 -1.83
C LEU A 33 -9.97 10.55 -3.28
N GLU A 34 -10.12 11.86 -3.53
CA GLU A 34 -10.23 12.41 -4.88
C GLU A 34 -9.02 12.09 -5.77
N LYS A 35 -7.80 12.20 -5.22
CA LYS A 35 -6.58 11.80 -5.94
C LYS A 35 -6.54 10.29 -6.15
N THR A 36 -6.92 9.51 -5.14
CA THR A 36 -6.92 8.05 -5.16
C THR A 36 -7.92 7.51 -6.18
N GLU A 37 -9.09 8.12 -6.34
CA GLU A 37 -10.11 7.72 -7.31
C GLU A 37 -9.61 7.76 -8.75
N LYS A 38 -8.58 8.54 -9.06
CA LYS A 38 -7.99 8.56 -10.41
C LYS A 38 -7.39 7.22 -10.80
N TYR A 39 -6.80 6.51 -9.85
CA TYR A 39 -6.06 5.26 -10.08
C TYR A 39 -6.77 4.03 -9.51
N PHE A 40 -7.59 4.21 -8.48
CA PHE A 40 -8.23 3.14 -7.73
C PHE A 40 -9.76 3.25 -7.75
N GLU A 41 -10.43 2.11 -7.78
CA GLU A 41 -11.81 1.99 -7.35
C GLU A 41 -11.84 1.98 -5.83
N ILE A 42 -12.64 2.87 -5.24
CA ILE A 42 -12.74 3.02 -3.79
C ILE A 42 -14.07 2.43 -3.33
N LYS A 43 -14.00 1.49 -2.40
CA LYS A 43 -15.17 0.95 -1.71
C LYS A 43 -15.04 1.17 -0.21
N LYS A 44 -16.01 1.84 0.40
CA LYS A 44 -16.06 2.00 1.86
C LYS A 44 -16.31 0.64 2.52
N THR A 45 -15.62 0.38 3.62
CA THR A 45 -15.81 -0.81 4.46
C THR A 45 -15.72 -0.45 5.94
N ASP A 46 -15.95 -1.43 6.81
CA ASP A 46 -15.74 -1.31 8.24
C ASP A 46 -14.32 -1.73 8.61
N ARG A 47 -13.76 -1.08 9.63
CA ARG A 47 -12.39 -1.35 10.09
C ARG A 47 -12.22 -2.83 10.50
N ASP A 48 -13.23 -3.41 11.14
CA ASP A 48 -13.17 -4.80 11.61
C ASP A 48 -13.26 -5.81 10.45
N ASN A 49 -13.84 -5.40 9.32
CA ASN A 49 -14.01 -6.24 8.14
C ASN A 49 -12.87 -6.08 7.12
N ILE A 50 -12.00 -5.08 7.25
CA ILE A 50 -10.99 -4.75 6.22
C ILE A 50 -10.06 -5.93 5.89
N VAL A 51 -9.62 -6.68 6.91
CA VAL A 51 -8.73 -7.84 6.71
C VAL A 51 -9.46 -8.96 5.97
N LYS A 52 -10.71 -9.21 6.33
CA LYS A 52 -11.55 -10.22 5.69
C LYS A 52 -11.85 -9.84 4.23
N ASP A 53 -12.22 -8.58 4.01
CA ASP A 53 -12.50 -8.04 2.68
C ASP A 53 -11.26 -8.11 1.79
N LEU A 54 -10.05 -7.89 2.32
CA LEU A 54 -8.81 -8.05 1.58
C LEU A 54 -8.48 -9.52 1.28
N ALA A 55 -8.73 -10.43 2.24
CA ALA A 55 -8.47 -11.85 2.06
C ALA A 55 -9.33 -12.49 0.96
N GLU A 56 -10.52 -11.96 0.71
CA GLU A 56 -11.42 -12.40 -0.36
C GLU A 56 -11.04 -11.85 -1.75
N GLN A 57 -10.09 -10.91 -1.81
CA GLN A 57 -9.68 -10.24 -3.05
C GLN A 57 -8.40 -10.82 -3.63
N LYS A 58 -8.22 -10.62 -4.94
CA LYS A 58 -6.98 -10.97 -5.65
C LYS A 58 -5.94 -9.85 -5.49
N SER A 59 -4.78 -10.00 -6.11
CA SER A 59 -3.71 -9.00 -6.11
C SER A 59 -4.18 -7.60 -6.54
N ARG A 60 -3.40 -6.57 -6.15
CA ARG A 60 -3.63 -5.15 -6.48
C ARG A 60 -4.82 -4.51 -5.76
N VAL A 61 -5.11 -5.03 -4.57
CA VAL A 61 -6.11 -4.47 -3.66
C VAL A 61 -5.43 -4.10 -2.35
N PHE A 62 -5.70 -2.89 -1.88
CA PHE A 62 -5.09 -2.32 -0.69
C PHE A 62 -6.16 -1.89 0.30
N GLY A 63 -5.89 -2.08 1.58
CA GLY A 63 -6.70 -1.53 2.66
C GLY A 63 -6.14 -0.19 3.09
N PHE A 64 -7.02 0.80 3.23
CA PHE A 64 -6.71 2.06 3.90
C PHE A 64 -7.68 2.24 5.05
N TYR A 65 -7.17 2.51 6.25
CA TYR A 65 -8.02 2.79 7.40
C TYR A 65 -7.42 3.89 8.28
N SER A 66 -8.32 4.60 8.95
CA SER A 66 -8.04 5.60 9.99
C SER A 66 -8.85 5.26 11.24
N SER A 67 -8.81 6.11 12.26
CA SER A 67 -9.66 5.95 13.45
C SER A 67 -11.15 6.05 13.15
N GLN A 68 -11.56 6.68 12.04
CA GLN A 68 -12.96 6.97 11.74
C GLN A 68 -13.50 6.29 10.49
N THR A 69 -12.63 5.83 9.59
CA THR A 69 -13.05 5.35 8.27
C THR A 69 -12.16 4.21 7.78
N ALA A 70 -12.73 3.28 7.01
CA ALA A 70 -11.98 2.25 6.30
C ALA A 70 -12.44 2.14 4.85
N TYR A 71 -11.50 1.83 3.97
CA TYR A 71 -11.70 1.74 2.53
C TYR A 71 -10.86 0.60 1.93
N ILE A 72 -11.43 -0.04 0.91
CA ILE A 72 -10.75 -0.96 0.00
C ILE A 72 -10.45 -0.20 -1.28
N LEU A 73 -9.19 -0.24 -1.70
CA LEU A 73 -8.65 0.46 -2.87
C LEU A 73 -8.20 -0.59 -3.88
N LYS A 74 -8.91 -0.72 -5.00
CA LYS A 74 -8.58 -1.66 -6.07
C LYS A 74 -8.02 -0.94 -7.28
N LEU A 75 -6.82 -1.32 -7.73
CA LEU A 75 -6.20 -0.64 -8.87
C LEU A 75 -7.02 -0.85 -10.15
N LYS A 76 -7.35 0.25 -10.84
CA LYS A 76 -8.15 0.23 -12.07
C LYS A 76 -7.38 -0.31 -13.27
N SER A 77 -6.11 0.08 -13.43
CA SER A 77 -5.30 -0.25 -14.60
C SER A 77 -3.81 -0.29 -14.31
N MET A 78 -3.10 -1.21 -14.98
CA MET A 78 -1.64 -1.26 -14.97
C MET A 78 -0.99 -0.28 -15.95
N ALA A 79 -1.78 0.37 -16.80
CA ALA A 79 -1.25 1.33 -17.78
C ALA A 79 -0.55 2.51 -17.09
N ASP A 80 -1.05 2.93 -15.93
CA ASP A 80 -0.47 4.05 -15.17
C ASP A 80 0.89 3.67 -14.57
N MET A 81 1.05 2.44 -14.10
CA MET A 81 2.34 1.92 -13.62
C MET A 81 3.41 1.91 -14.71
N LYS A 82 3.02 1.69 -15.98
CA LYS A 82 3.95 1.79 -17.11
C LYS A 82 4.42 3.21 -17.39
N LYS A 83 3.60 4.22 -17.11
CA LYS A 83 3.96 5.63 -17.26
C LYS A 83 4.83 6.13 -16.11
N ILE A 84 4.52 5.68 -14.89
CA ILE A 84 5.23 6.08 -13.66
C ILE A 84 6.60 5.41 -13.56
N LEU A 85 6.70 4.14 -13.98
CA LEU A 85 7.94 3.36 -13.92
C LEU A 85 8.32 2.81 -15.31
N PRO A 86 8.69 3.68 -16.28
CA PRO A 86 9.00 3.24 -17.64
C PRO A 86 10.24 2.33 -17.70
N ASP A 87 11.23 2.59 -16.85
CA ASP A 87 12.53 1.91 -16.85
C ASP A 87 12.54 0.61 -16.03
N ARG A 88 11.40 0.20 -15.46
CA ARG A 88 11.29 -1.03 -14.65
C ARG A 88 10.69 -2.17 -15.45
N SER A 89 11.07 -3.40 -15.08
CA SER A 89 10.50 -4.62 -15.67
C SER A 89 8.98 -4.68 -15.48
N LYS A 90 8.30 -5.50 -16.26
CA LYS A 90 6.86 -5.73 -16.09
C LYS A 90 6.56 -6.30 -14.71
N ASP A 91 7.35 -7.28 -14.27
CA ASP A 91 7.14 -7.95 -12.99
C ASP A 91 7.30 -6.98 -11.82
N TYR A 92 8.29 -6.09 -11.87
CA TYR A 92 8.44 -5.05 -10.85
C TYR A 92 7.22 -4.13 -10.76
N ARG A 93 6.68 -3.71 -11.90
CA ARG A 93 5.47 -2.86 -11.96
C ARG A 93 4.22 -3.58 -11.46
N ASP A 94 4.17 -4.89 -11.60
CA ASP A 94 3.06 -5.73 -11.16
C ASP A 94 3.08 -6.03 -9.65
N LEU A 95 4.19 -5.72 -8.95
CA LEU A 95 4.31 -5.95 -7.51
C LEU A 95 3.43 -4.98 -6.71
N ASP A 96 2.61 -5.52 -5.81
CA ASP A 96 1.76 -4.74 -4.91
C ASP A 96 2.56 -3.74 -4.06
N VAL A 97 3.78 -4.13 -3.64
CA VAL A 97 4.68 -3.26 -2.87
C VAL A 97 5.15 -2.05 -3.69
N ALA A 98 5.40 -2.25 -4.98
CA ALA A 98 5.82 -1.18 -5.88
C ALA A 98 4.65 -0.23 -6.13
N ILE A 99 3.49 -0.78 -6.48
CA ILE A 99 2.23 -0.03 -6.68
C ILE A 99 1.92 0.83 -5.45
N LEU A 100 1.92 0.25 -4.26
CA LEU A 100 1.61 0.98 -3.03
C LEU A 100 2.63 2.09 -2.74
N HIS A 101 3.92 1.82 -2.94
CA HIS A 101 4.96 2.83 -2.67
C HIS A 101 4.90 3.98 -3.66
N THR A 102 4.79 3.71 -4.96
CA THR A 102 4.85 4.78 -5.97
C THR A 102 3.53 5.55 -6.09
N LEU A 103 2.39 4.86 -6.13
CA LEU A 103 1.10 5.54 -6.31
C LEU A 103 0.58 6.12 -5.00
N LEU A 104 0.43 5.30 -3.95
CA LEU A 104 -0.23 5.77 -2.74
C LEU A 104 0.68 6.68 -1.91
N ILE A 105 1.96 6.33 -1.74
CA ILE A 105 2.87 7.07 -0.86
C ILE A 105 3.53 8.26 -1.59
N GLU A 106 4.19 8.03 -2.71
CA GLU A 106 4.91 9.09 -3.42
C GLU A 106 3.99 10.05 -4.17
N ASP A 107 3.11 9.55 -5.03
CA ASP A 107 2.28 10.39 -5.90
C ASP A 107 1.08 11.01 -5.17
N ILE A 108 0.26 10.18 -4.51
CA ILE A 108 -0.99 10.63 -3.89
C ILE A 108 -0.73 11.39 -2.58
N LEU A 109 0.05 10.79 -1.66
CA LEU A 109 0.39 11.39 -0.37
C LEU A 109 1.53 12.40 -0.46
N GLY A 110 2.31 12.42 -1.54
CA GLY A 110 3.39 13.38 -1.73
C GLY A 110 4.64 13.10 -0.88
N ILE A 111 4.75 11.90 -0.29
CA ILE A 111 5.88 11.53 0.56
C ILE A 111 7.02 11.06 -0.33
N LYS A 112 8.01 11.94 -0.54
CA LYS A 112 9.19 11.62 -1.35
C LYS A 112 10.04 10.54 -0.70
N PRO A 113 10.81 9.75 -1.50
CA PRO A 113 11.69 8.70 -1.00
C PRO A 113 12.66 9.17 0.09
N GLU A 114 13.16 10.40 -0.05
CA GLU A 114 14.11 11.04 0.87
C GLU A 114 13.55 11.24 2.29
N ASN A 115 12.23 11.37 2.43
CA ASN A 115 11.56 11.67 3.70
C ASN A 115 10.77 10.47 4.25
N ILE A 116 10.91 9.29 3.65
CA ILE A 116 10.03 8.16 3.94
C ILE A 116 10.22 7.62 5.36
N GLU A 117 11.46 7.64 5.87
CA GLU A 117 11.78 7.17 7.22
C GLU A 117 11.15 8.07 8.31
N GLY A 118 10.89 9.34 7.99
CA GLY A 118 10.20 10.26 8.89
C GLY A 118 8.69 9.99 8.96
N HIS A 119 8.07 9.61 7.84
CA HIS A 119 6.61 9.54 7.72
C HIS A 119 6.02 8.13 7.70
N VAL A 120 6.81 7.09 7.41
CA VAL A 120 6.31 5.72 7.23
C VAL A 120 6.91 4.79 8.29
N ARG A 121 6.06 4.26 9.16
CA ARG A 121 6.45 3.19 10.09
C ARG A 121 5.86 1.86 9.66
N TYR A 122 6.65 0.80 9.80
CA TYR A 122 6.23 -0.55 9.49
C TYR A 122 5.76 -1.25 10.75
N GLU A 123 4.50 -1.67 10.75
CA GLU A 123 3.93 -2.46 11.83
C GLU A 123 3.83 -3.92 11.39
N ARG A 124 4.46 -4.79 12.16
CA ARG A 124 4.56 -6.24 11.93
C ARG A 124 3.84 -6.96 13.05
N SER A 125 2.52 -6.82 13.10
CA SER A 125 1.65 -7.53 14.02
C SER A 125 0.90 -8.63 13.27
N ALA A 126 0.92 -9.84 13.82
CA ALA A 126 -0.11 -10.84 13.55
C ALA A 126 -1.29 -10.47 14.45
N ASN A 127 -2.38 -9.99 13.88
CA ASN A 127 -3.64 -9.78 14.62
C ASN A 127 -4.15 -11.12 15.17
#